data_AF-A0AAV4BHZ9-F1
#
_entry.id   AF-A0AAV4BHZ9-F1
#
_cell.length_a   1.000
_cell.length_b   1.000
_cell.length_c   1.000
_cell.angle_alpha   90.00
_cell.angle_beta   90.00
_cell.angle_gamma   90.00
#
_symmetry.space_group_name_H-M   'P 1'
#
loop_
_entity.id
_entity.type
_entity.pdbx_description
1 polymer ?
#
loop_
_entity_poly.entity_id
_entity_poly.type
_entity_poly.pdbx_seq_one_letter_code
_entity_poly.pdbx_strand_id
1 'polypeptide(L)'
;MLSALTLNKAIQNVYVKPDICANMMHLFEINVSSMGLQEKVCAMLLDEMALKASLQFNPLDDQDEGFEDFGQFGRSPKHATHALVFMLRGLLTKWKQPISYYLSNGPVKAHMLVPLLYEVIRGVSAIGLVMKIDICDQERNNRAV
;
A
#
# COMPACT_ATOMS: atom_id res chain seq x y z
N MET A 1 -25.03 21.12 -6.66
CA MET A 1 -25.00 19.77 -6.04
C MET A 1 -24.60 18.79 -7.14
N LEU A 2 -23.45 18.11 -7.04
CA LEU A 2 -23.04 17.11 -8.03
C LEU A 2 -23.94 15.88 -7.89
N SER A 3 -24.35 15.27 -9.00
CA SER A 3 -25.13 14.03 -8.97
C SER A 3 -24.21 12.85 -8.60
N ALA A 4 -24.80 11.75 -8.08
CA ALA A 4 -24.06 10.52 -7.79
C ALA A 4 -23.32 9.97 -9.02
N LEU A 5 -23.90 10.12 -10.22
CA LEU A 5 -23.28 9.70 -11.48
C LEU A 5 -22.01 10.52 -11.79
N THR A 6 -22.07 11.84 -11.60
CA THR A 6 -20.90 12.70 -11.84
C THR A 6 -19.79 12.41 -10.83
N LEU A 7 -20.14 12.14 -9.57
CA LEU A 7 -19.16 11.74 -8.55
C LEU A 7 -18.50 10.40 -8.87
N ASN A 8 -19.27 9.38 -9.25
CA ASN A 8 -18.72 8.07 -9.61
C ASN A 8 -17.78 8.15 -10.81
N LYS A 9 -18.13 8.94 -11.84
CA LYS A 9 -17.24 9.19 -12.98
C LYS A 9 -15.94 9.90 -12.58
N ALA A 10 -16.00 10.82 -11.61
CA ALA A 10 -14.80 11.49 -11.12
C ALA A 10 -13.90 10.54 -10.32
N ILE A 11 -14.49 9.69 -9.47
CA ILE A 11 -13.76 8.71 -8.65
C ILE A 11 -13.11 7.62 -9.52
N GLN A 12 -13.72 7.24 -10.64
CA GLN A 12 -13.12 6.29 -11.59
C GLN A 12 -11.75 6.73 -12.13
N ASN A 13 -11.42 8.02 -12.08
CA ASN A 13 -10.09 8.52 -12.44
C ASN A 13 -9.05 8.32 -11.33
N VAL A 14 -9.48 7.99 -10.10
CA VAL A 14 -8.60 7.62 -8.99
C VAL A 14 -8.36 6.13 -9.07
N TYR A 15 -7.34 5.79 -9.85
CA TYR A 15 -6.98 4.42 -10.13
C TYR A 15 -5.83 3.96 -9.22
N VAL A 16 -6.06 2.90 -8.44
CA VAL A 16 -5.08 2.34 -7.51
C VAL A 16 -4.95 0.85 -7.78
N LYS A 17 -3.72 0.38 -7.92
CA LYS A 17 -3.37 -1.03 -8.14
C LYS A 17 -2.45 -1.53 -7.05
N PRO A 18 -2.26 -2.86 -6.92
CA PRO A 18 -1.31 -3.44 -5.97
C PRO A 18 0.10 -2.97 -6.32
N ASP A 19 0.54 -1.90 -5.67
CA ASP A 19 1.92 -1.41 -5.59
C ASP A 19 1.94 -0.12 -4.75
N ILE A 20 3.10 0.54 -4.69
CA ILE A 20 3.20 1.95 -4.32
C ILE A 20 2.51 2.81 -5.40
N CYS A 21 1.44 3.51 -5.02
CA CYS A 21 0.73 4.40 -5.94
C CYS A 21 1.54 5.69 -6.17
N ALA A 22 2.18 5.81 -7.33
CA ALA A 22 3.02 6.97 -7.68
C ALA A 22 2.29 8.32 -7.56
N ASN A 23 1.03 8.40 -8.01
CA ASN A 23 0.23 9.62 -7.90
C ASN A 23 -0.02 10.00 -6.44
N MET A 24 -0.30 9.02 -5.58
CA MET A 24 -0.50 9.24 -4.15
C MET A 24 0.80 9.67 -3.47
N MET A 25 1.92 9.04 -3.82
CA MET A 25 3.25 9.40 -3.31
C MET A 25 3.65 10.82 -3.72
N HIS A 26 3.39 11.22 -4.97
CA HIS A 26 3.68 12.57 -5.44
C HIS A 26 2.84 13.63 -4.71
N LEU A 27 1.53 13.41 -4.54
CA LEU A 27 0.68 14.30 -3.77
C LEU A 27 1.13 14.38 -2.30
N PHE A 28 1.60 13.25 -1.76
CA PHE A 28 2.08 13.22 -0.40
C PHE A 28 3.44 13.93 -0.24
N GLU A 29 4.34 13.81 -1.22
CA GLU A 29 5.60 14.54 -1.28
C GLU A 29 5.38 16.06 -1.23
N ILE A 30 4.39 16.59 -1.95
CA ILE A 30 4.02 18.01 -1.90
C ILE A 30 3.68 18.41 -0.45
N ASN A 31 2.88 17.61 0.26
CA ASN A 31 2.56 17.87 1.66
C ASN A 31 3.81 17.77 2.55
N VAL A 32 4.63 16.74 2.37
CA VAL A 32 5.87 16.53 3.13
C VAL A 32 6.87 17.67 2.91
N SER A 33 6.89 18.28 1.73
CA SER A 33 7.77 19.43 1.44
C SER A 33 7.48 20.62 2.36
N SER A 34 6.22 20.79 2.77
CA SER A 34 5.78 21.83 3.70
C SER A 34 5.87 21.46 5.18
N MET A 35 6.16 20.19 5.51
CA MET A 35 6.24 19.71 6.89
C MET A 35 7.51 20.19 7.61
N GLY A 36 7.38 20.51 8.89
CA GLY A 36 8.51 20.71 9.79
C GLY A 36 9.28 19.41 10.07
N LEU A 37 10.49 19.52 10.63
CA LEU A 37 11.36 18.37 10.90
C LEU A 37 10.71 17.31 11.80
N GLN A 38 9.92 17.73 12.80
CA GLN A 38 9.24 16.80 13.71
C GLN A 38 8.09 16.06 13.03
N GLU A 39 7.37 16.72 12.11
CA GLU A 39 6.25 16.13 11.39
C GLU A 39 6.67 15.03 10.41
N LYS A 40 7.91 15.12 9.92
CA LYS A 40 8.52 14.14 9.02
C LYS A 40 8.91 12.83 9.70
N VAL A 41 8.95 12.80 11.03
CA VAL A 41 9.31 11.58 11.79
C VAL A 41 8.10 10.66 11.85
N CYS A 42 8.22 9.48 11.25
CA CYS A 42 7.10 8.53 11.11
C CYS A 42 7.49 7.09 11.46
N ALA A 43 6.45 6.29 11.70
CA ALA A 43 6.51 4.85 11.78
C ALA A 43 5.79 4.23 10.57
N MET A 44 6.24 3.06 10.16
CA MET A 44 5.58 2.23 9.17
C MET A 44 4.76 1.16 9.91
N LEU A 45 3.49 1.04 9.57
CA LEU A 45 2.58 0.03 10.05
C LEU A 45 2.37 -0.98 8.93
N LEU A 46 2.50 -2.26 9.27
CA LEU A 46 2.25 -3.38 8.39
C LEU A 46 1.13 -4.22 9.01
N ASP A 47 0.13 -4.56 8.21
CA ASP A 47 -0.91 -5.49 8.62
C ASP A 47 -1.41 -6.31 7.43
N GLU A 48 -1.82 -7.55 7.71
CA GLU A 48 -2.39 -8.46 6.72
C GLU A 48 -3.88 -8.67 7.01
N MET A 49 -4.73 -8.47 6.00
CA MET A 49 -6.17 -8.66 6.13
C MET A 49 -6.65 -9.81 5.25
N ALA A 50 -7.48 -10.69 5.81
CA ALA A 50 -8.14 -11.75 5.05
C ALA A 50 -9.17 -11.16 4.07
N LEU A 51 -9.14 -11.66 2.84
CA LEU A 51 -10.06 -11.33 1.75
C LEU A 51 -10.88 -12.55 1.35
N LYS A 52 -12.12 -12.31 0.93
CA LYS A 52 -12.90 -13.33 0.23
C LYS A 52 -12.38 -13.44 -1.20
N ALA A 53 -11.86 -14.61 -1.57
CA ALA A 53 -11.47 -14.88 -2.94
C ALA A 53 -12.65 -14.66 -3.90
N SER A 54 -12.43 -13.82 -4.91
CA SER A 54 -13.39 -13.49 -5.96
C SER A 54 -12.62 -13.10 -7.20
N LEU A 55 -13.06 -13.57 -8.36
CA LEU A 55 -12.52 -13.20 -9.66
C LEU A 55 -13.52 -12.25 -10.34
N GLN A 56 -13.06 -11.09 -10.78
CA GLN A 56 -13.91 -10.12 -11.48
C GLN A 56 -13.13 -9.53 -12.65
N PHE A 57 -13.75 -9.45 -13.82
CA PHE A 57 -13.14 -8.78 -14.96
C PHE A 57 -13.31 -7.26 -14.81
N ASN A 58 -12.21 -6.52 -14.83
CA ASN A 58 -12.21 -5.07 -14.84
C ASN A 58 -12.05 -4.56 -16.28
N PRO A 59 -13.12 -3.99 -16.89
CA PRO A 59 -13.09 -3.55 -18.29
C PRO A 59 -12.27 -2.27 -18.50
N LEU A 60 -11.91 -1.53 -17.45
CA LEU A 60 -11.07 -0.33 -17.58
C LEU A 60 -9.62 -0.70 -17.90
N ASP A 61 -9.17 -1.84 -17.40
CA ASP A 61 -7.78 -2.29 -17.54
C ASP A 61 -7.64 -3.49 -18.46
N ASP A 62 -8.78 -3.99 -18.96
CA ASP A 62 -8.87 -5.22 -19.75
C ASP A 62 -8.19 -6.40 -19.04
N GLN A 63 -8.44 -6.53 -17.73
CA GLN A 63 -7.79 -7.53 -16.89
C GLN A 63 -8.75 -8.15 -15.88
N ASP A 64 -8.58 -9.45 -15.66
CA ASP A 64 -9.15 -10.13 -14.50
C ASP A 64 -8.49 -9.64 -13.22
N GLU A 65 -9.26 -9.37 -12.18
CA GLU A 65 -8.84 -8.98 -10.83
C GLU A 65 -9.17 -10.09 -9.82
N GLY A 66 -8.41 -10.14 -8.72
CA GLY A 66 -8.59 -11.16 -7.67
C GLY A 66 -7.57 -12.28 -7.68
N PHE A 67 -6.47 -12.09 -8.43
CA PHE A 67 -5.29 -12.93 -8.35
C PHE A 67 -4.21 -12.31 -7.45
N GLU A 68 -3.27 -13.14 -6.99
CA GLU A 68 -2.07 -12.75 -6.27
C GLU A 68 -1.23 -11.79 -7.13
N ASP A 69 -0.89 -10.65 -6.54
CA ASP A 69 -0.26 -9.52 -7.21
C ASP A 69 0.63 -8.76 -6.22
N PHE A 70 1.94 -8.85 -6.45
CA PHE A 70 2.97 -8.15 -5.70
C PHE A 70 3.53 -6.93 -6.46
N GLY A 71 2.72 -6.34 -7.35
CA GLY A 71 3.09 -5.16 -8.13
C GLY A 71 4.28 -5.45 -9.04
N GLN A 72 5.31 -4.60 -8.97
CA GLN A 72 6.54 -4.78 -9.75
C GLN A 72 7.26 -6.12 -9.52
N PHE A 73 7.01 -6.81 -8.39
CA PHE A 73 7.59 -8.14 -8.13
C PHE A 73 6.83 -9.29 -8.80
N GLY A 74 5.73 -8.98 -9.48
CA GLY A 74 5.04 -9.89 -10.35
C GLY A 74 3.73 -10.43 -9.79
N ARG A 75 3.05 -11.16 -10.69
CA ARG A 75 1.70 -11.66 -10.51
C ARG A 75 1.66 -13.17 -10.70
N SER A 76 0.78 -13.86 -9.99
CA SER A 76 0.58 -15.30 -10.16
C SER A 76 -0.90 -15.64 -10.35
N PRO A 77 -1.25 -16.77 -11.01
CA PRO A 77 -2.64 -17.13 -11.26
C PRO A 77 -3.37 -17.67 -10.00
N LYS A 78 -2.77 -17.55 -8.81
CA LYS A 78 -3.41 -17.98 -7.57
C LYS A 78 -4.42 -16.94 -7.13
N HIS A 79 -5.56 -17.37 -6.61
CA HIS A 79 -6.56 -16.44 -6.08
C HIS A 79 -6.04 -15.70 -4.86
N ALA A 80 -6.15 -14.38 -4.84
CA ALA A 80 -5.82 -13.59 -3.67
C ALA A 80 -6.83 -13.91 -2.55
N THR A 81 -6.30 -14.23 -1.38
CA THR A 81 -7.09 -14.47 -0.17
C THR A 81 -6.70 -13.53 0.96
N HIS A 82 -5.63 -12.75 0.79
CA HIS A 82 -5.15 -11.79 1.77
C HIS A 82 -4.66 -10.52 1.07
N ALA A 83 -4.72 -9.40 1.78
CA ALA A 83 -4.09 -8.14 1.39
C ALA A 83 -3.10 -7.70 2.45
N LEU A 84 -1.86 -7.47 2.04
CA LEU A 84 -0.82 -6.86 2.85
C LEU A 84 -0.88 -5.35 2.63
N VAL A 85 -1.06 -4.56 3.68
CA VAL A 85 -1.17 -3.10 3.58
C VAL A 85 -0.04 -2.43 4.36
N PHE A 86 0.61 -1.46 3.71
CA PHE A 86 1.59 -0.58 4.33
C PHE A 86 0.97 0.80 4.58
N MET A 87 1.05 1.25 5.82
CA MET A 87 0.53 2.56 6.23
C MET A 87 1.58 3.32 7.03
N LEU A 88 1.77 4.59 6.71
CA LEU A 88 2.60 5.48 7.51
C LEU A 88 1.80 6.17 8.59
N ARG A 89 2.45 6.44 9.71
CA ARG A 89 1.90 7.20 10.82
C ARG A 89 2.94 8.16 11.38
N GLY A 90 2.56 9.42 11.56
CA GLY A 90 3.39 10.40 12.26
C GLY A 90 3.64 9.96 13.71
N LEU A 91 4.90 10.02 14.15
CA LEU A 91 5.28 9.66 15.52
C LEU A 91 5.11 10.83 16.49
N LEU A 92 5.48 12.03 16.04
CA LEU A 92 5.43 13.25 16.85
C LEU A 92 4.17 14.08 16.57
N THR A 93 3.52 13.87 15.44
CA THR A 93 2.28 14.55 15.04
C THR A 93 1.23 13.56 14.53
N LYS A 94 -0.04 13.95 14.58
CA LYS A 94 -1.18 13.07 14.28
C LYS A 94 -1.53 13.11 12.80
N TRP A 95 -0.92 12.23 12.02
CA TRP A 95 -1.34 11.94 10.65
C TRP A 95 -1.13 10.45 10.35
N LYS A 96 -1.88 9.93 9.38
CA LYS A 96 -1.72 8.58 8.86
C LYS A 96 -2.03 8.54 7.37
N GLN A 97 -1.32 7.73 6.61
CA GLN A 97 -1.47 7.62 5.16
C GLN A 97 -1.19 6.18 4.72
N PRO A 98 -2.16 5.45 4.15
CA PRO A 98 -1.84 4.22 3.42
C PRO A 98 -0.99 4.56 2.20
N ILE A 99 0.05 3.77 1.94
CA ILE A 99 1.02 4.06 0.87
C ILE A 99 1.10 2.98 -0.20
N SER A 100 0.88 1.72 0.18
CA SER A 100 0.84 0.60 -0.76
C SER A 100 0.02 -0.54 -0.19
N TYR A 101 -0.42 -1.41 -1.09
CA TYR A 101 -0.99 -2.69 -0.74
C TYR A 101 -0.57 -3.74 -1.78
N TYR A 102 -0.58 -4.99 -1.35
CA TYR A 102 -0.24 -6.14 -2.19
C TYR A 102 -1.24 -7.26 -1.90
N LEU A 103 -1.46 -8.12 -2.89
CA LEU A 103 -2.45 -9.20 -2.80
C LEU A 103 -1.74 -10.55 -2.81
N SER A 104 -2.03 -11.41 -1.83
CA SER A 104 -1.38 -12.71 -1.69
C SER A 104 -2.37 -13.86 -1.59
N ASN A 105 -1.92 -15.05 -1.99
CA ASN A 105 -2.58 -16.31 -1.68
C ASN A 105 -2.05 -16.85 -0.34
N GLY A 106 -2.74 -16.50 0.75
CA GLY A 106 -2.33 -16.80 2.11
C GLY A 106 -1.33 -15.80 2.70
N PRO A 107 -0.83 -16.07 3.91
CA PRO A 107 0.17 -15.26 4.59
C PRO A 107 1.39 -14.95 3.73
N VAL A 108 1.77 -13.67 3.65
CA VAL A 108 2.91 -13.23 2.84
C VAL A 108 4.20 -13.84 3.39
N LYS A 109 4.91 -14.60 2.56
CA LYS A 109 6.14 -15.28 2.95
C LYS A 109 7.28 -14.27 3.16
N ALA A 110 8.15 -14.54 4.13
CA ALA A 110 9.29 -13.67 4.47
C ALA A 110 10.15 -13.26 3.26
N HIS A 111 10.43 -14.19 2.33
CA HIS A 111 11.22 -13.90 1.13
C HIS A 111 10.57 -12.85 0.19
N MET A 112 9.24 -12.69 0.23
CA MET A 112 8.52 -11.63 -0.47
C MET A 112 8.33 -10.40 0.41
N LEU A 113 8.15 -10.57 1.72
CA LEU A 113 7.96 -9.45 2.62
C LEU A 113 9.17 -8.52 2.69
N VAL A 114 10.39 -9.08 2.73
CA VAL A 114 11.65 -8.31 2.75
C VAL A 114 11.80 -7.35 1.55
N PRO A 115 11.68 -7.79 0.29
CA PRO A 115 11.81 -6.89 -0.85
C PRO A 115 10.71 -5.82 -0.88
N LEU A 116 9.47 -6.16 -0.50
CA LEU A 116 8.36 -5.20 -0.40
C LEU A 116 8.67 -4.11 0.65
N LEU A 117 9.16 -4.51 1.83
CA LEU A 117 9.59 -3.58 2.88
C LEU A 117 10.68 -2.63 2.38
N TYR A 118 11.72 -3.16 1.72
CA TYR A 118 12.80 -2.32 1.19
C TYR A 118 12.31 -1.32 0.14
N GLU A 119 11.41 -1.73 -0.74
CA GLU A 119 10.83 -0.83 -1.73
C GLU A 119 10.04 0.30 -1.05
N VAL A 120 9.16 -0.06 -0.12
CA VAL A 120 8.36 0.90 0.62
C VAL A 120 9.25 1.88 1.38
N ILE A 121 10.26 1.40 2.11
CA ILE A 121 11.21 2.25 2.84
C ILE A 121 11.92 3.23 1.90
N ARG A 122 12.34 2.76 0.72
CA ARG A 122 12.99 3.63 -0.29
C ARG A 122 12.03 4.70 -0.80
N GLY A 123 10.80 4.34 -1.15
CA GLY A 123 9.80 5.30 -1.60
C GLY A 123 9.49 6.37 -0.55
N VAL A 124 9.38 5.97 0.71
CA VAL A 124 9.13 6.87 1.84
C VAL A 124 10.33 7.79 2.11
N SER A 125 11.54 7.27 2.04
CA SER A 125 12.75 8.08 2.16
C SER A 125 12.90 9.07 1.00
N ALA A 126 12.49 8.71 -0.21
CA ALA A 126 12.60 9.55 -1.39
C ALA A 126 11.75 10.82 -1.28
N ILE A 127 10.58 10.74 -0.63
CA ILE A 127 9.71 11.91 -0.40
C ILE A 127 10.11 12.76 0.82
N GLY A 128 11.23 12.43 1.48
CA GLY A 128 11.79 13.23 2.58
C GLY A 128 11.23 12.93 3.96
N LEU A 129 10.52 11.81 4.14
CA LEU A 129 10.13 11.33 5.47
C LEU A 129 11.26 10.57 6.16
N VAL A 130 11.25 10.60 7.48
CA VAL A 130 12.25 9.93 8.32
C VAL A 130 11.57 8.80 9.07
N MET A 131 11.61 7.60 8.48
CA MET A 131 11.12 6.40 9.14
C MET A 131 12.05 6.01 10.29
N LYS A 132 11.48 5.80 11.49
CA LYS A 132 12.24 5.40 12.69
C LYS A 132 11.92 4.00 13.19
N ILE A 133 10.71 3.53 12.94
CA ILE A 133 10.19 2.29 13.51
C ILE A 133 9.26 1.66 12.48
N ASP A 134 9.34 0.35 12.33
CA ASP A 134 8.35 -0.51 11.72
C ASP A 134 7.55 -1.24 12.81
N ILE A 135 6.24 -1.36 12.62
CA ILE A 135 5.31 -1.99 13.55
C ILE A 135 4.51 -3.00 12.75
N CYS A 136 4.65 -4.27 13.12
CA CYS A 136 3.91 -5.39 12.57
C CYS A 136 3.33 -6.24 13.72
N ASP A 137 2.43 -7.15 13.40
CA ASP A 137 1.95 -8.14 14.36
C ASP A 137 3.00 -9.25 14.63
N GLN A 138 2.66 -10.21 15.49
CA GLN A 138 3.56 -11.32 15.86
C GLN A 138 3.36 -12.58 15.00
N GLU A 139 2.80 -12.47 13.80
CA GLU A 139 2.65 -13.61 12.92
C GLU A 139 3.99 -14.24 12.54
N ARG A 140 3.94 -15.51 12.12
CA ARG A 140 5.15 -16.33 11.94
C ARG A 140 6.10 -15.76 10.88
N ASN A 141 5.56 -15.13 9.83
CA ASN A 141 6.35 -14.55 8.76
C ASN A 141 7.00 -13.21 9.16
N ASN A 142 6.29 -12.40 9.94
CA ASN A 142 6.81 -11.12 10.46
C ASN A 142 7.99 -11.34 11.42
N ARG A 143 8.00 -12.45 12.19
CA ARG A 143 9.13 -12.83 13.04
C ARG A 143 10.38 -13.34 12.31
N ALA A 144 10.26 -13.64 11.02
CA ALA A 144 11.35 -14.19 10.21
C ALA A 144 12.05 -13.12 9.35
N VAL A 145 11.59 -11.87 9.42
CA VAL A 145 12.16 -10.67 8.81
C VAL A 145 12.99 -9.93 9.85
#